data_AF-T0PFW2-F1
#
_entry.id   AF-T0PFW2-F1
#
_cell.length_a   1.000
_cell.length_b   1.000
_cell.length_c   1.000
_cell.angle_alpha   90.00
_cell.angle_beta   90.00
_cell.angle_gamma   90.00
#
_symmetry.space_group_name_H-M   'P 1'
#
loop_
_entity.id
_entity.type
_entity.pdbx_description
1 polymer ?
#
loop_
_entity_poly.entity_id
_entity_poly.type
_entity_poly.pdbx_seq_one_letter_code
_entity_poly.pdbx_strand_id
1 'polypeptide(L)'
;MEPIGVVYESSASSIIIRMDFEKFESNKVNLKIGKHLKISVGNHDYLIASIKNIRAVSDGDSEKYLLATEPIGSICENIFIPGSSVLPSPTENAYIADKESLKNIFLQNEKYSFKLGRLVQDESVNLFINGNNFFSKHVAIVGSTGSGKSCAVAKILQEAVGVKEKKK
;
A
#
# COMPACT_ATOMS: atom_id res chain seq x y z
N MET A 1 -12.56 -11.46 -8.80
CA MET A 1 -12.60 -10.58 -7.60
C MET A 1 -13.83 -9.69 -7.76
N GLU A 2 -14.67 -9.56 -6.73
CA GLU A 2 -15.85 -8.70 -6.79
C GLU A 2 -15.46 -7.25 -6.45
N PRO A 3 -15.95 -6.23 -7.19
CA PRO A 3 -15.67 -4.84 -6.89
C PRO A 3 -16.34 -4.41 -5.58
N ILE A 4 -15.56 -3.77 -4.71
CA ILE A 4 -16.03 -3.28 -3.41
C ILE A 4 -16.57 -1.84 -3.48
N GLY A 5 -16.29 -1.13 -4.56
CA GLY A 5 -16.69 0.26 -4.77
C GLY A 5 -16.25 0.74 -6.14
N VAL A 6 -16.50 2.02 -6.41
CA VAL A 6 -16.14 2.68 -7.67
C VAL A 6 -15.43 3.99 -7.41
N VAL A 7 -14.57 4.41 -8.35
CA VAL A 7 -13.95 5.73 -8.32
C VAL A 7 -15.04 6.79 -8.46
N TYR A 8 -15.16 7.64 -7.45
CA TYR A 8 -16.05 8.79 -7.45
C TYR A 8 -15.35 10.04 -7.96
N GLU A 9 -14.09 10.22 -7.57
CA GLU A 9 -13.26 11.36 -7.96
C GLU A 9 -11.80 10.88 -8.12
N SER A 10 -11.09 11.47 -9.09
CA SER A 10 -9.71 11.12 -9.40
C SER A 10 -8.88 12.39 -9.57
N SER A 11 -7.81 12.51 -8.79
CA SER A 11 -6.86 13.62 -8.84
C SER A 11 -5.43 13.12 -8.67
N ALA A 12 -4.45 13.97 -8.96
CA ALA A 12 -3.03 13.60 -8.90
C ALA A 12 -2.56 13.13 -7.51
N SER A 13 -3.17 13.63 -6.44
CA SER A 13 -2.77 13.34 -5.06
C SER A 13 -3.79 12.48 -4.30
N SER A 14 -5.04 12.43 -4.77
CA SER A 14 -6.07 11.66 -4.09
C SER A 14 -7.11 11.07 -5.04
N ILE A 15 -7.48 9.83 -4.77
CA ILE A 15 -8.58 9.14 -5.46
C ILE A 15 -9.63 8.80 -4.41
N ILE A 16 -10.86 9.24 -4.68
CA ILE A 16 -12.00 9.00 -3.79
C ILE A 16 -12.77 7.79 -4.31
N ILE A 17 -12.89 6.76 -3.48
CA ILE A 17 -13.70 5.59 -3.77
C ILE A 17 -15.03 5.70 -3.03
N ARG A 18 -16.13 5.58 -3.76
CA ARG A 18 -17.47 5.46 -3.18
C ARG A 18 -17.87 3.99 -3.11
N MET A 19 -18.41 3.59 -1.97
CA MET A 19 -18.93 2.25 -1.74
C MET A 19 -20.19 2.27 -0.88
N ASP A 20 -21.02 1.24 -1.04
CA ASP A 20 -22.25 1.08 -0.28
C ASP A 20 -21.95 0.51 1.12
N PHE A 21 -22.82 0.80 2.08
CA PHE A 21 -22.69 0.35 3.48
C PHE A 21 -22.43 -1.16 3.61
N GLU A 22 -23.20 -1.98 2.90
CA GLU A 22 -23.12 -3.45 2.96
C GLU A 22 -21.74 -3.97 2.49
N LYS A 23 -21.20 -3.35 1.43
CA LYS A 23 -19.87 -3.69 0.91
C LYS A 23 -18.77 -3.27 1.87
N PHE A 24 -18.93 -2.14 2.56
CA PHE A 24 -17.98 -1.72 3.59
C PHE A 24 -17.99 -2.68 4.79
N GLU A 25 -19.17 -2.97 5.36
CA GLU A 25 -19.29 -3.80 6.56
C GLU A 25 -18.81 -5.24 6.33
N SER A 26 -19.13 -5.84 5.18
CA SER A 26 -18.63 -7.18 4.81
C SER A 26 -17.10 -7.26 4.65
N ASN A 27 -16.43 -6.12 4.41
CA ASN A 27 -14.99 -6.04 4.14
C ASN A 27 -14.21 -5.23 5.19
N LYS A 28 -14.83 -4.89 6.32
CA LYS A 28 -14.32 -3.98 7.36
C LYS A 28 -12.93 -4.33 7.91
N VAL A 29 -12.57 -5.61 7.91
CA VAL A 29 -11.23 -6.07 8.33
C VAL A 29 -10.12 -5.54 7.42
N ASN A 30 -10.40 -5.44 6.11
CA ASN A 30 -9.46 -5.02 5.09
C ASN A 30 -9.58 -3.52 4.72
N LEU A 31 -10.65 -2.86 5.15
CA LEU A 31 -10.91 -1.44 4.91
C LEU A 31 -10.54 -0.59 6.12
N LYS A 32 -9.24 -0.36 6.31
CA LYS A 32 -8.68 0.47 7.39
C LYS A 32 -7.65 1.44 6.85
N ILE A 33 -7.40 2.53 7.57
CA ILE A 33 -6.32 3.47 7.25
C ILE A 33 -4.99 2.72 7.12
N GLY A 34 -4.25 3.01 6.04
CA GLY A 34 -2.98 2.37 5.69
C GLY A 34 -3.11 1.05 4.94
N LYS A 35 -4.31 0.46 4.81
CA LYS A 35 -4.54 -0.68 3.92
C LYS A 35 -4.56 -0.22 2.46
N HIS A 36 -4.36 -1.17 1.55
CA HIS A 36 -4.20 -0.91 0.12
C HIS A 36 -5.43 -1.38 -0.64
N LEU A 37 -5.82 -0.58 -1.64
CA LEU A 37 -6.82 -0.91 -2.63
C LEU A 37 -6.16 -1.07 -3.99
N LYS A 38 -6.76 -1.92 -4.81
CA LYS A 38 -6.43 -2.14 -6.21
C LYS A 38 -7.56 -1.55 -7.04
N ILE A 39 -7.25 -0.61 -7.92
CA ILE A 39 -8.23 0.17 -8.68
C ILE A 39 -7.97 -0.09 -10.17
N SER A 40 -9.01 -0.36 -10.95
CA SER A 40 -8.86 -0.59 -12.39
C SER A 40 -8.44 0.68 -13.10
N VAL A 41 -7.54 0.52 -14.08
CA VAL A 41 -7.10 1.59 -14.96
C VAL A 41 -7.06 1.02 -16.38
N GLY A 42 -8.08 1.34 -17.19
CA GLY A 42 -8.17 0.79 -18.54
C GLY A 42 -8.44 -0.72 -18.53
N ASN A 43 -7.88 -1.45 -19.49
CA ASN A 43 -8.32 -2.84 -19.75
C ASN A 43 -7.60 -3.90 -18.90
N HIS A 44 -6.31 -3.72 -18.61
CA HIS A 44 -5.48 -4.75 -17.98
C HIS A 44 -4.56 -4.23 -16.86
N ASP A 45 -4.58 -2.93 -16.58
CA ASP A 45 -3.71 -2.33 -15.58
C ASP A 45 -4.48 -1.99 -14.30
N TYR A 46 -3.74 -1.96 -13.20
CA TYR A 46 -4.30 -1.60 -11.90
C TYR A 46 -3.46 -0.55 -11.21
N LEU A 47 -4.10 0.48 -10.67
CA LEU A 47 -3.48 1.37 -9.73
C LEU A 47 -3.57 0.80 -8.32
N ILE A 48 -2.48 0.89 -7.56
CA ILE A 48 -2.48 0.62 -6.12
C ILE A 48 -2.52 1.93 -5.36
N ALA A 49 -3.47 2.05 -4.44
CA ALA A 49 -3.62 3.22 -3.58
C ALA A 49 -3.76 2.83 -2.11
N SER A 50 -3.24 3.67 -1.21
CA SER A 50 -3.35 3.47 0.25
C SER A 50 -4.51 4.29 0.82
N ILE A 51 -5.33 3.69 1.67
CA ILE A 51 -6.45 4.36 2.34
C ILE A 51 -5.89 5.36 3.36
N LYS A 52 -6.24 6.63 3.22
CA LYS A 52 -5.84 7.70 4.16
C LYS A 52 -6.99 8.13 5.06
N ASN A 53 -8.20 8.11 4.54
CA ASN A 53 -9.37 8.58 5.27
C ASN A 53 -10.61 7.79 4.85
N ILE A 54 -11.54 7.59 5.78
CA ILE A 54 -12.82 6.91 5.57
C ILE A 54 -13.91 7.81 6.16
N ARG A 55 -14.91 8.18 5.37
CA ARG A 55 -16.06 8.98 5.79
C ARG A 55 -17.35 8.25 5.48
N ALA A 56 -18.29 8.25 6.42
CA ALA A 56 -19.67 7.89 6.14
C ALA A 56 -20.41 9.15 5.64
N VAL A 57 -21.24 8.98 4.63
CA VAL A 57 -22.08 10.02 4.04
C VAL A 57 -23.49 9.45 3.94
N SER A 58 -24.47 10.18 4.48
CA SER A 58 -25.88 9.86 4.30
C SER A 58 -26.36 10.47 2.99
N ASP A 59 -26.83 9.62 2.08
CA ASP A 59 -27.43 10.01 0.80
C ASP A 59 -28.91 9.59 0.84
N GLY A 60 -29.73 10.43 1.48
CA GLY A 60 -31.13 10.12 1.79
C GLY A 60 -31.25 8.94 2.76
N ASP A 61 -31.85 7.85 2.29
CA ASP A 61 -32.12 6.61 3.07
C ASP A 61 -30.96 5.60 3.06
N SER A 62 -29.88 5.85 2.30
CA SER A 62 -28.74 4.92 2.21
C SER A 62 -27.44 5.53 2.73
N GLU A 63 -26.77 4.84 3.64
CA GLU A 63 -25.42 5.18 4.04
C GLU A 63 -24.41 4.72 2.97
N LYS A 64 -23.51 5.62 2.59
CA LYS A 64 -22.41 5.34 1.69
C LYS A 64 -21.10 5.70 2.37
N TYR A 65 -20.04 4.99 2.02
CA TYR A 65 -18.69 5.34 2.48
C TYR A 65 -17.88 5.96 1.34
N LEU A 66 -17.17 7.03 1.67
CA LEU A 66 -16.15 7.65 0.84
C LEU A 66 -14.78 7.38 1.44
N LEU A 67 -13.94 6.68 0.69
CA LEU A 67 -12.57 6.38 1.06
C LEU A 67 -11.65 7.32 0.27
N ALA A 68 -10.94 8.20 0.95
CA ALA A 68 -9.87 8.96 0.32
C ALA A 68 -8.59 8.12 0.33
N THR A 69 -8.03 7.93 -0.85
CA THR A 69 -6.82 7.12 -1.06
C THR A 69 -5.73 7.93 -1.73
N GLU A 70 -4.47 7.55 -1.47
CA GLU A 70 -3.28 8.14 -2.11
C GLU A 70 -2.66 7.10 -3.06
N PRO A 71 -2.42 7.44 -4.34
CA PRO A 71 -1.79 6.55 -5.29
C PRO A 71 -0.33 6.26 -4.90
N ILE A 72 0.09 5.00 -4.98
CA ILE A 72 1.46 4.56 -4.68
C ILE A 72 2.20 4.16 -5.96
N GLY A 73 1.50 3.52 -6.90
CA GLY A 73 2.06 3.04 -8.14
C GLY A 73 1.07 2.16 -8.89
N SER A 74 1.48 1.66 -10.05
CA SER A 74 0.62 0.84 -10.92
C SER A 74 1.16 -0.57 -11.06
N ILE A 75 0.30 -1.53 -11.35
CA ILE A 75 0.64 -2.90 -11.72
C ILE A 75 0.27 -3.05 -13.19
N CYS A 76 1.29 -3.24 -14.03
CA CYS A 76 1.17 -3.52 -15.46
C CYS A 76 1.80 -4.89 -15.72
N GLU A 77 1.08 -5.80 -16.39
CA GLU A 77 1.59 -7.16 -16.68
C GLU A 77 2.15 -7.90 -15.43
N ASN A 78 1.47 -7.77 -14.28
CA ASN A 78 1.89 -8.28 -12.96
C ASN A 78 3.18 -7.66 -12.37
N ILE A 79 3.76 -6.64 -13.00
CA ILE A 79 4.93 -5.93 -12.49
C ILE A 79 4.48 -4.64 -11.81
N PHE A 80 4.90 -4.45 -10.56
CA PHE A 80 4.66 -3.21 -9.85
C PHE A 80 5.66 -2.12 -10.27
N ILE A 81 5.11 -0.97 -10.69
CA ILE A 81 5.85 0.22 -11.09
C ILE A 81 5.54 1.32 -10.06
N PRO A 82 6.55 1.76 -9.27
CA PRO A 82 6.36 2.82 -8.28
C PRO A 82 6.14 4.17 -8.96
N GLY A 83 5.29 5.00 -8.35
CA GLY A 83 4.86 6.27 -8.92
C GLY A 83 3.63 6.11 -9.81
N SER A 84 2.70 7.06 -9.72
CA SER A 84 1.49 7.09 -10.52
C SER A 84 1.75 7.90 -11.79
N SER A 85 1.94 7.22 -12.92
CA SER A 85 1.88 7.87 -14.25
C SER A 85 0.47 7.85 -14.84
N VAL A 86 -0.43 7.00 -14.33
CA VAL A 86 -1.79 6.82 -14.83
C VAL A 86 -2.78 6.86 -13.68
N LEU A 87 -3.76 7.77 -13.79
CA LEU A 87 -4.85 7.91 -12.84
C LEU A 87 -6.10 7.20 -13.37
N PRO A 88 -6.88 6.51 -12.51
CA PRO A 88 -8.11 5.87 -12.93
C PRO A 88 -9.14 6.93 -13.33
N SER A 89 -9.99 6.58 -14.30
CA SER A 89 -11.16 7.40 -14.59
C SER A 89 -12.20 7.26 -13.47
N PRO A 90 -13.05 8.28 -13.24
CA PRO A 90 -14.28 8.07 -12.49
C PRO A 90 -15.05 6.88 -13.04
N THR A 91 -15.80 6.20 -12.16
CA THR A 91 -16.54 4.95 -12.39
C THR A 91 -15.71 3.67 -12.45
N GLU A 92 -14.38 3.75 -12.50
CA GLU A 92 -13.52 2.57 -12.45
C GLU A 92 -13.73 1.76 -11.16
N ASN A 93 -13.61 0.44 -11.28
CA ASN A 93 -13.85 -0.45 -10.16
C ASN A 93 -12.68 -0.49 -9.18
N ALA A 94 -13.00 -0.47 -7.88
CA ALA A 94 -12.04 -0.66 -6.80
C ALA A 94 -12.22 -2.03 -6.14
N TYR A 95 -11.11 -2.62 -5.73
CA TYR A 95 -10.99 -3.95 -5.13
C TYR A 95 -10.07 -3.90 -3.92
N ILE A 96 -10.20 -4.87 -3.02
CA ILE A 96 -9.20 -5.09 -1.97
C ILE A 96 -7.91 -5.56 -2.64
N ALA A 97 -6.76 -4.99 -2.25
CA ALA A 97 -5.48 -5.49 -2.75
C ALA A 97 -5.25 -6.93 -2.26
N ASP A 98 -5.12 -7.87 -3.20
CA ASP A 98 -4.77 -9.26 -2.90
C ASP A 98 -3.33 -9.40 -2.41
N LYS A 99 -3.04 -10.53 -1.77
CA LYS A 99 -1.71 -10.84 -1.25
C LYS A 99 -0.64 -10.84 -2.35
N GLU A 100 -0.98 -11.25 -3.57
CA GLU A 100 -0.03 -11.31 -4.69
C GLU A 100 0.40 -9.91 -5.14
N SER A 101 -0.56 -8.99 -5.25
CA SER A 101 -0.34 -7.58 -5.54
C SER A 101 0.50 -6.93 -4.45
N LEU A 102 0.20 -7.20 -3.17
CA LEU A 102 1.04 -6.74 -2.05
C LEU A 102 2.45 -7.32 -2.12
N LYS A 103 2.60 -8.59 -2.46
CA LYS A 103 3.91 -9.19 -2.68
C LYS A 103 4.67 -8.49 -3.80
N ASN A 104 4.04 -8.15 -4.92
CA ASN A 104 4.72 -7.45 -6.01
C ASN A 104 5.21 -6.05 -5.61
N ILE A 105 4.52 -5.38 -4.68
CA ILE A 105 4.94 -4.08 -4.14
C ILE A 105 6.10 -4.22 -3.14
N PHE A 106 6.02 -5.19 -2.23
CA PHE A 106 6.89 -5.25 -1.04
C PHE A 106 7.98 -6.34 -1.09
N LEU A 107 7.84 -7.32 -1.98
CA LEU A 107 8.81 -8.38 -2.26
C LEU A 107 9.49 -8.10 -3.60
N GLN A 108 10.45 -7.18 -3.62
CA GLN A 108 11.41 -7.12 -4.73
C GLN A 108 12.49 -8.19 -4.51
N ASN A 109 12.35 -9.31 -5.23
CA ASN A 109 13.33 -10.39 -5.36
C ASN A 109 14.52 -10.00 -6.23
N GLU A 110 15.16 -8.86 -5.95
CA GLU A 110 16.44 -8.54 -6.57
C GLU A 110 17.58 -9.22 -5.82
N LYS A 111 18.63 -9.58 -6.58
CA LYS A 111 19.88 -10.20 -6.10
C LYS A 111 20.57 -9.41 -4.97
N TYR A 112 20.18 -8.14 -4.77
CA TYR A 112 20.76 -7.20 -3.81
C TYR A 112 19.78 -6.75 -2.71
N SER A 113 18.64 -7.44 -2.53
CA SER A 113 17.65 -7.10 -1.51
C SER A 113 17.95 -7.72 -0.14
N PHE A 114 17.71 -6.98 0.95
CA PHE A 114 17.71 -7.51 2.32
C PHE A 114 16.35 -7.27 3.00
N LYS A 115 15.99 -8.14 3.96
CA LYS A 115 14.75 -8.02 4.70
C LYS A 115 14.88 -6.92 5.75
N LEU A 116 14.10 -5.85 5.66
CA LEU A 116 14.08 -4.82 6.69
C LEU A 116 13.12 -5.18 7.84
N GLY A 117 11.99 -5.81 7.52
CA GLY A 117 10.94 -6.06 8.50
C GLY A 117 9.72 -6.76 7.92
N ARG A 118 8.54 -6.42 8.45
CA ARG A 118 7.23 -6.90 8.01
C ARG A 118 6.26 -5.72 7.94
N LEU A 119 5.22 -5.83 7.14
CA LEU A 119 4.18 -4.80 7.08
C LEU A 119 3.34 -4.83 8.36
N VAL A 120 3.07 -3.66 8.94
CA VAL A 120 2.19 -3.53 10.12
C VAL A 120 0.76 -3.97 9.79
N GLN A 121 0.33 -3.76 8.54
CA GLN A 121 -1.02 -4.11 8.10
C GLN A 121 -1.19 -5.60 7.80
N ASP A 122 -0.11 -6.33 7.52
CA ASP A 122 -0.12 -7.78 7.28
C ASP A 122 1.26 -8.36 7.63
N GLU A 123 1.38 -8.90 8.84
CA GLU A 123 2.64 -9.46 9.34
C GLU A 123 3.09 -10.71 8.57
N SER A 124 2.25 -11.30 7.72
CA SER A 124 2.66 -12.40 6.84
C SER A 124 3.51 -11.93 5.66
N VAL A 125 3.53 -10.62 5.38
CA VAL A 125 4.28 -10.03 4.27
C VAL A 125 5.59 -9.45 4.80
N ASN A 126 6.71 -10.00 4.32
CA ASN A 126 8.04 -9.47 4.58
C ASN A 126 8.28 -8.21 3.74
N LEU A 127 8.90 -7.19 4.33
CA LEU A 127 9.36 -6.00 3.62
C LEU A 127 10.82 -6.17 3.23
N PHE A 128 11.11 -6.18 1.94
CA PHE A 128 12.47 -6.18 1.40
C PHE A 128 12.83 -4.82 0.82
N ILE A 129 14.10 -4.45 0.96
CA ILE A 129 14.67 -3.24 0.38
C ILE A 129 15.85 -3.62 -0.50
N ASN A 130 15.91 -3.06 -1.70
CA ASN A 130 17.06 -3.16 -2.59
C ASN A 130 18.24 -2.38 -1.99
N GLY A 131 19.27 -3.09 -1.51
CA GLY A 131 20.44 -2.51 -0.86
C GLY A 131 21.23 -1.58 -1.77
N ASN A 132 21.38 -1.92 -3.06
CA ASN A 132 22.09 -1.05 -4.00
C ASN A 132 21.36 0.28 -4.14
N ASN A 133 20.05 0.27 -4.39
CA ASN A 133 19.26 1.49 -4.53
C ASN A 133 19.19 2.29 -3.21
N PHE A 134 19.13 1.61 -2.07
CA PHE A 134 19.04 2.24 -0.75
C PHE A 134 20.36 2.91 -0.34
N PHE A 135 21.50 2.23 -0.49
CA PHE A 135 22.81 2.74 -0.05
C PHE A 135 23.52 3.62 -1.09
N SER A 136 23.15 3.54 -2.38
CA SER A 136 23.69 4.44 -3.42
C SER A 136 23.05 5.83 -3.43
N LYS A 137 21.94 6.01 -2.69
CA LYS A 137 21.23 7.29 -2.55
C LYS A 137 21.46 7.90 -1.17
N HIS A 138 21.21 9.20 -1.02
CA HIS A 138 21.16 9.83 0.30
C HIS A 138 19.86 9.47 1.01
N VAL A 139 19.98 8.83 2.18
CA VAL A 139 18.84 8.43 3.02
C VAL A 139 18.85 9.23 4.32
N ALA A 140 17.69 9.74 4.73
CA ALA A 140 17.49 10.39 6.02
C ALA A 140 16.52 9.58 6.89
N ILE A 141 16.88 9.35 8.15
CA ILE A 141 16.01 8.71 9.15
C ILE A 141 15.61 9.77 10.18
N VAL A 142 14.32 10.13 10.20
CA VAL A 142 13.77 11.23 10.99
C VAL A 142 12.67 10.74 11.93
N GLY A 143 12.42 11.48 13.01
CA GLY A 143 11.44 11.13 14.05
C GLY A 143 11.68 11.87 15.37
N SER A 144 10.68 11.92 16.26
CA SER A 144 10.78 12.56 17.58
C SER A 144 11.68 11.75 18.56
N THR A 145 11.99 12.31 19.73
CA THR A 145 12.67 11.57 20.80
C THR A 145 11.85 10.35 21.21
N GLY A 146 12.47 9.17 21.32
CA GLY A 146 11.79 7.91 21.68
C GLY A 146 11.09 7.17 20.54
N SER A 147 10.99 7.72 19.33
CA SER A 147 10.33 7.08 18.17
C SER A 147 11.10 5.89 17.55
N GLY A 148 12.28 5.56 18.08
CA GLY A 148 13.06 4.41 17.63
C GLY A 148 14.06 4.68 16.50
N LYS A 149 14.45 5.93 16.21
CA LYS A 149 15.44 6.27 15.16
C LYS A 149 16.74 5.44 15.25
N SER A 150 17.40 5.41 16.41
CA SER A 150 18.65 4.65 16.61
C SER A 150 18.43 3.13 16.50
N CYS A 151 17.25 2.66 16.93
CA CYS A 151 16.85 1.25 16.78
C CYS A 151 16.67 0.88 15.31
N ALA A 152 16.02 1.74 14.51
CA ALA A 152 15.87 1.56 13.08
C ALA A 152 17.23 1.52 12.37
N VAL A 153 18.16 2.43 12.71
CA VAL A 153 19.53 2.42 12.17
C VAL A 153 20.24 1.10 12.51
N ALA A 154 20.22 0.69 13.77
CA ALA A 154 20.85 -0.57 14.19
C ALA A 154 20.26 -1.77 13.44
N LYS A 155 18.93 -1.80 13.27
CA LYS A 155 18.23 -2.88 12.56
C LYS A 155 18.61 -2.93 11.09
N ILE A 156 18.66 -1.79 10.40
CA ILE A 156 19.11 -1.70 8.99
C ILE A 156 20.52 -2.27 8.84
N LEU A 157 21.45 -1.86 9.71
CA LEU A 157 22.84 -2.33 9.66
C LEU A 157 22.95 -3.84 9.94
N GLN A 158 22.22 -4.34 10.94
CA GLN A 158 22.20 -5.77 11.27
C GLN A 158 21.71 -6.62 10.10
N GLU A 159 20.59 -6.24 9.47
CA GLU A 159 20.01 -6.99 8.35
C GLU A 159 20.87 -6.88 7.09
N ALA A 160 21.43 -5.70 6.79
CA ALA A 160 22.29 -5.48 5.62
C ALA A 160 23.63 -6.25 5.70
N VAL A 161 24.23 -6.32 6.89
CA VAL A 161 25.49 -7.06 7.13
C VAL A 161 25.22 -8.56 7.37
N GLY A 162 23.97 -8.96 7.59
CA GLY A 162 23.60 -10.34 7.88
C GLY A 162 24.00 -10.81 9.28
N VAL A 163 24.07 -9.89 10.24
CA VAL A 163 24.35 -10.19 11.66
C VAL A 163 23.13 -10.90 12.23
N LYS A 164 23.18 -12.24 12.25
CA LYS A 164 22.17 -13.07 12.92
C LYS A 164 22.46 -13.08 14.41
N GLU A 165 21.43 -12.89 15.24
CA GLU A 165 21.57 -13.14 16.68
C GLU A 165 22.12 -14.56 16.90
N LYS A 166 23.16 -14.68 17.74
CA LYS A 166 23.52 -15.99 18.30
C LYS A 166 22.26 -16.51 18.97
N LYS A 167 21.72 -17.63 18.48
CA LYS A 167 20.71 -18.40 19.21
C LYS A 167 21.29 -18.65 20.62
N LYS A 168 20.72 -17.99 21.61
CA LYS A 168 20.94 -18.33 23.02
C LYS A 168 20.32 -19.69 23.32
#